data_AF-A0A2E4Y1L0-F1
#
_entry.id   AF-A0A2E4Y1L0-F1
#
_cell.length_a   1.000
_cell.length_b   1.000
_cell.length_c   1.000
_cell.angle_alpha   90.00
_cell.angle_beta   90.00
_cell.angle_gamma   90.00
#
_symmetry.space_group_name_H-M   'P 1'
#
loop_
_entity.id
_entity.type
_entity.pdbx_description
1 polymer ?
#
loop_
_entity_poly.entity_id
_entity_poly.type
_entity_poly.pdbx_seq_one_letter_code
_entity_poly.pdbx_strand_id
1 'polypeptide(L)'
;MGNIALINVENQPVRYQFRLIGTNITSIVKRDQTNEYLDEIYDDDALKNVVRSFDYILENRKPIRAFGNVSHAEKGHLNVEVLDAPLATDGQTVDMIIKFVKWTR
;
A
#
# COMPACT_ATOMS: atom_id res chain seq x y z
N MET A 1 -8.78 -14.96 4.02
CA MET A 1 -8.40 -13.63 4.55
C MET A 1 -6.90 -13.49 4.37
N GLY A 2 -6.39 -12.32 3.96
CA GLY A 2 -4.98 -12.17 3.54
C GLY A 2 -4.75 -11.18 2.39
N ASN A 3 -5.79 -10.46 2.00
CA ASN A 3 -5.80 -9.43 0.96
C ASN A 3 -5.71 -8.01 1.54
N ILE A 4 -5.22 -7.88 2.77
CA ILE A 4 -5.14 -6.61 3.49
C ILE A 4 -3.68 -6.30 3.76
N ALA A 5 -3.29 -5.05 3.61
CA ALA A 5 -2.06 -4.52 4.16
C ALA A 5 -2.38 -3.33 5.08
N LEU A 6 -1.57 -3.15 6.11
CA LEU A 6 -1.61 -1.99 6.98
C LEU A 6 -0.29 -1.26 6.86
N ILE A 7 -0.35 0.04 6.62
CA ILE A 7 0.81 0.90 6.39
C ILE A 7 0.84 1.92 7.52
N ASN A 8 1.96 2.02 8.23
CA ASN A 8 2.20 3.13 9.16
C ASN A 8 2.60 4.38 8.37
N VAL A 9 2.18 5.54 8.87
CA VAL A 9 2.54 6.85 8.34
C VAL A 9 3.33 7.61 9.40
N GLU A 10 4.59 7.92 9.11
CA GLU A 10 5.35 8.95 9.82
C GLU A 10 5.15 10.26 9.07
N ASN A 11 4.82 11.36 9.75
CA ASN A 11 4.47 12.62 9.08
C ASN A 11 5.65 13.62 9.01
N GLN A 12 6.77 13.37 9.71
CA GLN A 12 7.90 14.31 9.83
C GLN A 12 9.26 13.58 9.93
N PRO A 13 9.93 13.27 8.81
CA PRO A 13 9.47 13.43 7.42
C PRO A 13 8.38 12.40 7.06
N VAL A 14 7.71 12.60 5.91
CA VAL A 14 6.74 11.63 5.41
C VAL A 14 7.45 10.33 5.06
N ARG A 15 7.16 9.25 5.79
CA ARG A 15 7.64 7.89 5.50
C ARG A 15 6.52 6.87 5.69
N TYR A 16 6.61 5.79 4.91
CA TYR A 16 5.65 4.71 4.92
C TYR A 16 6.33 3.41 5.27
N GLN A 17 5.74 2.65 6.19
CA GLN A 17 6.22 1.33 6.59
C GLN A 17 5.10 0.31 6.47
N PHE A 18 5.38 -0.86 5.91
CA PHE A 18 4.44 -1.97 5.99
C PHE A 18 4.34 -2.47 7.43
N ARG A 19 3.29 -2.13 8.16
CA ARG A 19 3.03 -2.69 9.50
C ARG A 19 2.64 -4.16 9.44
N LEU A 20 1.87 -4.52 8.42
CA LEU A 20 1.38 -5.88 8.18
C LEU A 20 1.10 -6.05 6.70
N ILE A 21 1.49 -7.19 6.14
CA ILE A 21 1.06 -7.62 4.80
C ILE A 21 0.35 -8.96 4.91
N GLY A 22 -0.87 -9.02 4.37
CA GLY A 22 -1.66 -10.24 4.36
C GLY A 22 -1.02 -11.35 3.52
N THR A 23 -1.15 -12.58 4.00
CA THR A 23 -0.49 -13.76 3.41
C THR A 23 -0.87 -14.06 1.96
N ASN A 24 -2.08 -13.68 1.52
CA ASN A 24 -2.45 -13.85 0.11
C ASN A 24 -1.68 -12.87 -0.78
N ILE A 25 -1.44 -11.64 -0.31
CA ILE A 25 -0.60 -10.67 -1.00
C ILE A 25 0.83 -11.22 -1.10
N THR A 26 1.45 -11.58 0.04
CA THR A 26 2.85 -12.05 0.06
C THR A 26 3.06 -13.31 -0.79
N SER A 27 2.06 -14.21 -0.83
CA SER A 27 2.12 -15.41 -1.69
C SER A 27 2.14 -15.10 -3.19
N ILE A 28 1.46 -14.03 -3.61
CA ILE A 28 1.37 -13.63 -5.02
C ILE A 28 2.60 -12.82 -5.44
N VAL A 29 3.03 -11.87 -4.60
CA VAL A 29 4.23 -11.05 -4.87
C VAL A 29 5.53 -11.79 -4.55
N LYS A 30 5.44 -12.97 -3.93
CA LYS A 30 6.57 -13.84 -3.49
C LYS A 30 7.58 -13.14 -2.58
N ARG A 31 7.14 -12.12 -1.83
CA ARG A 31 7.94 -11.35 -0.89
C ARG A 31 7.09 -11.00 0.32
N ASP A 32 7.69 -11.06 1.50
CA ASP A 32 7.14 -10.50 2.73
C ASP A 32 8.07 -9.37 3.17
N GLN A 33 7.52 -8.17 3.24
CA GLN A 33 8.23 -6.94 3.57
C GLN A 33 7.63 -6.30 4.82
N THR A 34 6.97 -7.11 5.65
CA THR A 34 6.43 -6.66 6.92
C THR A 34 7.54 -6.06 7.79
N ASN A 35 7.26 -4.89 8.34
CA ASN A 35 8.15 -3.97 9.08
C ASN A 35 9.20 -3.22 8.24
N GLU A 36 9.26 -3.40 6.92
CA GLU A 36 10.18 -2.64 6.07
C GLU A 36 9.58 -1.29 5.67
N TYR A 37 10.44 -0.27 5.57
CA TYR A 37 10.05 1.03 5.02
C TYR A 37 10.08 1.00 3.50
N LEU A 38 9.10 1.66 2.88
CA LEU A 38 8.95 1.65 1.43
C LEU A 38 10.16 2.30 0.71
N ASP A 39 10.75 3.32 1.31
CA ASP A 39 11.93 4.02 0.79
C ASP A 39 13.24 3.22 0.92
N GLU A 40 13.24 2.13 1.69
CA GLU A 40 14.38 1.22 1.82
C GLU A 40 14.34 0.07 0.81
N ILE A 41 13.16 -0.22 0.23
CA ILE A 41 12.90 -1.44 -0.54
C ILE A 41 12.53 -1.18 -2.01
N TYR A 42 12.17 0.05 -2.34
CA TYR A 42 11.87 0.49 -3.70
C TYR A 42 12.89 1.53 -4.14
N ASP A 43 13.30 1.47 -5.41
CA ASP A 43 13.99 2.59 -6.04
C ASP A 43 13.07 3.82 -6.19
N ASP A 44 13.64 4.99 -6.45
CA ASP A 44 12.91 6.26 -6.49
C ASP A 44 11.70 6.26 -7.45
N ASP A 45 11.79 5.57 -8.58
CA ASP A 45 10.73 5.58 -9.59
C ASP A 45 9.62 4.60 -9.23
N ALA A 46 9.96 3.42 -8.71
CA ALA A 46 8.99 2.50 -8.14
C ALA A 46 8.30 3.11 -6.91
N LEU A 47 9.05 3.77 -6.03
CA LEU A 47 8.55 4.39 -4.82
C LEU A 47 7.50 5.44 -5.14
N LYS A 48 7.80 6.40 -6.02
CA LYS A 48 6.85 7.45 -6.47
C LYS A 48 5.52 6.86 -6.95
N ASN A 49 5.55 5.73 -7.64
CA ASN A 49 4.34 5.08 -8.14
C ASN A 49 3.56 4.40 -7.02
N VAL A 50 4.24 3.70 -6.11
CA VAL A 50 3.61 2.97 -5.00
C VAL A 50 2.97 3.92 -3.99
N VAL A 51 3.64 5.02 -3.64
CA VAL A 51 3.17 5.94 -2.59
C VAL A 51 2.16 6.96 -3.08
N ARG A 52 1.94 7.08 -4.40
CA ARG A 52 1.04 8.08 -4.99
C ARG A 52 -0.37 8.07 -4.38
N SER A 53 -0.94 6.89 -4.11
CA SER A 53 -2.26 6.82 -3.48
C SER A 53 -2.21 7.20 -1.99
N PHE A 54 -1.09 6.95 -1.32
CA PHE A 54 -0.89 7.28 0.09
C PHE A 54 -0.74 8.78 0.28
N ASP A 55 0.05 9.44 -0.58
CA ASP A 55 0.21 10.90 -0.56
C ASP A 55 -1.14 11.60 -0.74
N TYR A 56 -1.95 11.16 -1.71
CA TYR A 56 -3.30 11.69 -1.88
C TYR A 56 -4.16 11.52 -0.63
N ILE A 57 -4.06 10.37 0.06
CA ILE A 57 -4.81 10.11 1.28
C ILE A 57 -4.35 11.04 2.41
N LEU A 58 -3.06 11.29 2.56
CA LEU A 58 -2.54 12.24 3.55
C LEU A 58 -3.04 13.66 3.29
N GLU A 59 -2.99 14.10 2.03
CA GLU A 59 -3.44 15.43 1.62
C GLU A 59 -4.95 15.62 1.79
N ASN A 60 -5.75 14.63 1.38
CA ASN A 60 -7.20 14.78 1.22
C ASN A 60 -8.03 14.15 2.33
N ARG A 61 -7.43 13.26 3.15
CA ARG A 61 -8.11 12.46 4.19
C ARG A 61 -9.35 11.72 3.68
N LYS A 62 -9.28 11.21 2.45
CA LYS A 62 -10.38 10.49 1.78
C LYS A 62 -9.92 9.14 1.26
N PRO A 63 -10.78 8.10 1.30
CA PRO A 63 -10.45 6.81 0.73
C PRO A 63 -10.34 6.90 -0.81
N ILE A 64 -9.47 6.07 -1.38
CA ILE A 64 -9.32 5.92 -2.83
C ILE A 64 -9.63 4.48 -3.21
N ARG A 65 -10.35 4.33 -4.32
CA ARG A 65 -10.43 3.10 -5.07
C ARG A 65 -9.63 3.23 -6.37
N ALA A 66 -8.74 2.30 -6.64
CA ALA A 66 -7.91 2.28 -7.82
C ALA A 66 -8.00 0.95 -8.56
N PHE A 67 -7.79 1.01 -9.88
CA PHE A 67 -7.64 -0.15 -10.75
C PHE A 67 -6.32 -0.04 -11.49
N GLY A 68 -5.61 -1.16 -11.61
CA GLY A 68 -4.34 -1.16 -12.31
C GLY A 68 -3.91 -2.55 -12.74
N ASN A 69 -2.81 -2.58 -13.48
CA ASN A 69 -2.14 -3.81 -13.83
C ASN A 69 -0.82 -3.90 -13.06
N VAL A 70 -0.58 -5.02 -12.39
CA VAL A 70 0.69 -5.27 -11.71
C VAL A 70 1.59 -6.03 -12.67
N SER A 71 2.53 -5.31 -13.28
CA SER A 71 3.51 -5.87 -14.22
C SER A 71 4.70 -6.57 -13.54
N HIS A 72 4.73 -6.61 -12.20
CA HIS A 72 5.87 -7.10 -11.41
C HIS A 72 5.96 -8.63 -11.25
N ALA A 73 4.97 -9.39 -11.71
CA ALA A 73 5.06 -10.85 -11.66
C ALA A 73 5.45 -11.38 -13.05
N GLU A 74 6.39 -12.34 -13.10
CA GLU A 74 6.71 -13.15 -14.29
C GLU A 74 5.49 -13.89 -14.90
N LYS A 75 4.31 -13.75 -14.29
CA LYS A 75 3.02 -14.23 -14.79
C LYS A 75 2.26 -13.02 -15.33
N GLY A 76 1.86 -13.09 -16.60
CA GLY A 76 1.20 -12.03 -17.35
C GLY A 76 0.18 -11.20 -16.58
N HIS A 77 0.14 -9.92 -16.95
CA HIS A 77 -0.82 -8.87 -16.63
C HIS A 77 -1.90 -9.25 -15.58
N LEU A 78 -1.56 -9.19 -14.28
CA LEU A 78 -2.54 -9.34 -13.22
C LEU A 78 -3.28 -8.02 -13.01
N ASN A 79 -4.58 -8.01 -13.30
CA ASN A 79 -5.43 -6.88 -12.98
C ASN A 79 -5.71 -6.85 -11.48
N VAL A 80 -5.60 -5.68 -10.87
CA VAL A 80 -5.84 -5.48 -9.45
C VAL A 80 -6.81 -4.33 -9.22
N GLU A 81 -7.71 -4.55 -8.29
CA GLU A 81 -8.56 -3.53 -7.69
C GLU A 81 -8.08 -3.29 -6.26
N VAL A 82 -7.86 -2.03 -5.90
CA VAL A 82 -7.36 -1.64 -4.58
C VAL A 82 -8.30 -0.63 -3.95
N LEU A 83 -8.52 -0.77 -2.64
CA LEU A 83 -9.13 0.24 -1.80
C LEU A 83 -8.14 0.63 -0.70
N ASP A 84 -7.71 1.89 -0.70
CA ASP A 84 -6.88 2.46 0.35
C ASP A 84 -7.73 3.45 1.17
N ALA A 85 -7.70 3.36 2.50
CA ALA A 85 -8.45 4.26 3.38
C ALA A 85 -7.60 4.79 4.54
N PRO A 86 -7.77 6.08 4.92
CA PRO A 86 -7.08 6.65 6.07
C PRO A 86 -7.59 6.07 7.38
N LEU A 87 -6.68 5.88 8.31
CA LEU A 87 -6.94 5.61 9.72
C LEU A 87 -6.22 6.67 10.55
N ALA A 88 -6.88 7.12 11.62
CA ALA A 88 -6.36 8.13 12.53
C ALA A 88 -6.61 7.69 13.97
N THR A 89 -5.55 7.40 14.72
CA THR A 89 -5.66 7.02 16.14
C THR A 89 -6.23 8.16 17.00
N ASP A 90 -5.91 9.42 16.67
CA ASP A 90 -6.39 10.62 17.37
C ASP A 90 -7.69 11.21 16.75
N GLY A 91 -8.21 10.57 15.70
CA GLY A 91 -9.38 11.03 14.94
C GLY A 91 -9.13 12.24 14.02
N GLN A 92 -7.88 12.71 13.87
CA GLN A 92 -7.53 13.91 13.10
C GLN A 92 -6.35 13.71 12.15
N THR A 93 -5.27 13.12 12.65
CA THR A 93 -4.00 12.92 11.97
C THR A 93 -3.95 11.51 11.41
N VAL A 94 -3.75 11.38 10.10
CA VAL A 94 -3.58 10.07 9.48
C VAL A 94 -2.24 9.51 9.91
N ASP A 95 -2.27 8.48 10.74
CA ASP A 95 -1.09 7.74 11.23
C ASP A 95 -1.02 6.33 10.63
N MET A 96 -2.10 5.88 9.98
CA MET A 96 -2.15 4.59 9.30
C MET A 96 -3.00 4.63 8.02
N ILE A 97 -2.71 3.73 7.09
CA ILE A 97 -3.53 3.46 5.91
C ILE A 97 -3.85 1.97 5.89
N ILE A 98 -5.14 1.64 5.77
CA ILE A 98 -5.57 0.26 5.46
C ILE A 98 -5.75 0.12 3.96
N LYS A 99 -5.11 -0.91 3.40
CA LYS A 99 -5.15 -1.26 1.98
C LYS A 99 -5.84 -2.61 1.83
N PHE A 100 -6.84 -2.69 0.96
CA PHE A 100 -7.44 -3.93 0.52
C PHE A 100 -7.09 -4.17 -0.95
N VAL A 101 -6.69 -5.40 -1.28
CA VAL A 101 -6.23 -5.80 -2.61
C VAL A 101 -7.10 -6.94 -3.12
N LYS A 102 -7.77 -6.72 -4.24
CA LYS A 102 -8.54 -7.74 -4.93
C LYS A 102 -7.90 -8.04 -6.28
N TRP A 103 -7.51 -9.29 -6.44
CA TRP A 103 -6.98 -9.80 -7.70
C TRP A 103 -8.12 -10.12 -8.65
N THR A 104 -8.06 -9.58 -9.85
CA THR A 104 -9.04 -9.77 -10.91
C THR A 104 -8.37 -10.51 -12.08
N ARG A 105 -9.13 -11.38 -12.75
CA ARG A 105 -8.66 -12.11 -13.94
C ARG A 105 -8.82 -11.24 -15.19
#